data_AF-A0AAW2YCX0-F1
#
_entry.id   AF-A0AAW2YCX0-F1
#
_cell.length_a   1.000
_cell.length_b   1.000
_cell.length_c   1.000
_cell.angle_alpha   90.00
_cell.angle_beta   90.00
_cell.angle_gamma   90.00
#
_symmetry.space_group_name_H-M   'P 1'
#
loop_
_entity.id
_entity.type
_entity.pdbx_description
1 polymer ?
#
loop_
_entity_poly.entity_id
_entity_poly.type
_entity_poly.pdbx_seq_one_letter_code
_entity_poly.pdbx_strand_id
1 'polypeptide(L)'
;MWSDLLVKISNTSIDFISSIKDDVYLVLVDMKSFHKFDILKVEEAFNVFFAKVAAYDEARSLSSEKLSRSLVEQQLKKAKDRFQDAQVKASKEASKVQFAMVELERIEKEIVDLKEQRASLCATLKVQITLHDVQTKVHEIEEDIAKLENTTH
;
A
#
# COMPACT_ATOMS: atom_id res chain seq x y z
N MET A 1 -59.88 10.60 -9.27
CA MET A 1 -58.91 10.87 -10.35
C MET A 1 -58.27 12.25 -10.21
N TRP A 2 -59.02 13.35 -10.29
CA TRP A 2 -58.48 14.71 -10.10
C TRP A 2 -57.91 15.00 -8.71
N SER A 3 -58.67 14.65 -7.67
CA SER A 3 -58.25 14.78 -6.27
C SER A 3 -57.00 13.95 -5.97
N ASP A 4 -56.91 12.75 -6.53
CA ASP A 4 -55.76 11.86 -6.35
C ASP A 4 -54.51 12.43 -7.03
N LEU A 5 -54.65 13.02 -8.23
CA LEU A 5 -53.56 13.70 -8.92
C LEU A 5 -53.06 14.91 -8.11
N LEU A 6 -53.96 15.74 -7.57
CA LEU A 6 -53.58 16.91 -6.75
C LEU A 6 -52.80 16.52 -5.50
N VAL A 7 -53.23 15.44 -4.83
CA VAL A 7 -52.50 14.87 -3.69
C VAL A 7 -51.13 14.35 -4.12
N LYS A 8 -51.05 13.64 -5.26
CA LYS A 8 -49.79 13.12 -5.79
C LYS A 8 -48.82 14.26 -6.11
N ILE A 9 -49.26 15.28 -6.84
CA ILE A 9 -48.46 16.48 -7.17
C ILE A 9 -47.94 17.17 -5.92
N SER A 10 -48.79 17.37 -4.91
CA SER A 10 -48.42 18.07 -3.67
C SER A 10 -47.38 17.32 -2.84
N ASN A 11 -47.36 15.99 -2.96
CA ASN A 11 -46.44 15.12 -2.22
C ASN A 11 -45.18 14.74 -3.02
N THR A 12 -45.12 15.07 -4.31
CA THR A 12 -43.96 14.78 -5.17
C THR A 12 -42.88 15.83 -4.94
N SER A 13 -41.70 15.38 -4.45
CA SER A 13 -40.51 16.23 -4.38
C SER A 13 -40.08 16.71 -5.76
N ILE A 14 -39.39 17.85 -5.82
CA ILE A 14 -38.86 18.44 -7.06
C ILE A 14 -38.01 17.44 -7.87
N ASP A 15 -37.33 16.54 -7.15
CA ASP A 15 -36.45 15.50 -7.69
C ASP A 15 -37.19 14.37 -8.43
N PHE A 16 -38.52 14.28 -8.26
CA PHE A 16 -39.34 13.22 -8.81
C PHE A 16 -40.52 13.77 -9.64
N ILE A 17 -40.50 15.04 -10.03
CA ILE A 17 -41.59 15.65 -10.82
C ILE A 17 -41.80 14.93 -12.15
N SER A 18 -40.77 14.36 -12.77
CA SER A 18 -40.92 13.56 -13.99
C SER A 18 -41.85 12.35 -13.80
N SER A 19 -41.98 11.82 -12.58
CA SER A 19 -42.80 10.62 -12.28
C SER A 19 -44.32 10.84 -12.37
N ILE A 20 -44.79 12.09 -12.29
CA ILE A 20 -46.22 12.43 -12.37
C ILE A 20 -46.69 12.78 -13.78
N LYS A 21 -45.78 12.79 -14.76
CA LYS A 21 -46.05 13.20 -16.14
C LYS A 21 -47.20 12.40 -16.75
N ASP A 22 -47.14 11.08 -16.64
CA ASP A 22 -48.14 10.19 -17.24
C ASP A 22 -49.51 10.35 -16.58
N ASP A 23 -49.56 10.58 -15.26
CA ASP A 23 -50.82 10.84 -14.55
C ASP A 23 -51.46 12.16 -15.00
N VAL A 24 -50.63 13.20 -15.22
CA VAL A 24 -51.11 14.50 -15.73
C VAL A 24 -51.64 14.36 -17.16
N TYR A 25 -50.94 13.63 -18.04
CA TYR A 25 -51.43 13.38 -19.40
C TYR A 25 -52.73 12.59 -19.43
N LEU A 26 -52.85 11.56 -18.58
CA LEU A 26 -54.07 10.77 -18.47
C LEU A 26 -55.28 11.67 -18.16
N VAL A 27 -55.09 12.60 -17.23
CA VAL A 27 -56.12 13.55 -16.81
C VAL A 27 -56.44 14.58 -17.90
N LEU A 28 -55.45 15.07 -18.65
CA LEU A 28 -55.68 15.98 -19.79
C LEU A 28 -56.45 15.30 -20.93
N VAL A 29 -56.13 14.04 -21.24
CA VAL A 29 -56.85 13.25 -22.23
C VAL A 29 -58.32 13.07 -21.83
N ASP A 30 -58.56 12.73 -20.55
CA ASP A 30 -59.91 12.59 -20.02
C ASP A 30 -60.70 13.91 -20.14
N MET A 31 -60.11 15.05 -19.77
CA MET A 31 -60.74 16.37 -19.97
C MET A 31 -61.11 16.68 -21.41
N LYS A 32 -60.23 16.36 -22.35
CA LYS A 32 -60.41 16.64 -23.77
C LYS A 32 -61.65 15.92 -24.33
N SER A 33 -61.98 14.76 -23.76
CA SER A 33 -63.13 13.94 -24.16
C SER A 33 -64.48 14.58 -23.81
N PHE A 34 -64.54 15.49 -22.84
CA PHE A 34 -65.79 16.12 -22.42
C PHE A 34 -66.29 17.21 -23.38
N HIS A 35 -65.52 17.59 -24.41
CA HIS A 35 -65.82 18.59 -25.46
C HIS A 35 -66.40 19.95 -25.00
N LYS A 36 -66.45 20.21 -23.69
CA LYS A 36 -67.03 21.40 -23.05
C LYS A 36 -66.00 22.50 -22.76
N PHE A 37 -64.72 22.15 -22.78
CA PHE A 37 -63.64 23.05 -22.38
C PHE A 37 -62.51 23.00 -23.39
N ASP A 38 -62.04 24.17 -23.82
CA ASP A 38 -60.77 24.29 -24.53
C ASP A 38 -59.62 24.24 -23.51
N ILE A 39 -58.89 23.13 -23.50
CA ILE A 39 -57.77 22.88 -22.60
C ILE A 39 -56.40 23.04 -23.28
N LEU A 40 -56.35 23.52 -24.53
CA LEU A 40 -55.09 23.62 -25.29
C LEU A 40 -54.00 24.38 -24.54
N LYS A 41 -54.35 25.52 -23.93
CA LYS A 41 -53.40 26.33 -23.15
C LYS A 41 -52.87 25.59 -21.92
N VAL A 42 -53.69 24.73 -21.31
CA VAL A 42 -53.30 23.94 -20.14
C VAL A 42 -52.37 22.80 -20.57
N GLU A 43 -52.70 22.11 -21.67
CA GLU A 43 -51.88 21.07 -22.28
C GLU A 43 -50.51 21.62 -22.67
N GLU A 44 -50.47 22.79 -23.33
CA GLU A 44 -49.23 23.47 -23.71
C GLU A 44 -48.38 23.89 -22.50
N ALA A 45 -49.02 24.40 -21.43
CA ALA A 45 -48.33 24.75 -20.20
C ALA A 45 -47.67 23.53 -19.54
N PHE A 46 -48.35 22.38 -19.49
CA PHE A 46 -47.78 21.14 -18.96
C PHE A 46 -46.67 20.59 -19.86
N ASN A 47 -46.80 20.69 -21.18
CA ASN A 47 -45.74 20.32 -22.12
C ASN A 47 -44.45 21.13 -21.85
N VAL A 48 -44.58 22.46 -21.72
CA VAL A 48 -43.45 23.35 -21.39
C VAL A 48 -42.88 23.04 -20.01
N PHE A 49 -43.75 22.79 -19.02
CA PHE A 49 -43.33 22.42 -17.67
C PHE A 49 -42.49 21.14 -17.67
N PHE A 50 -42.99 20.05 -18.26
CA PHE A 50 -42.25 18.79 -18.30
C PHE A 50 -41.01 18.84 -19.16
N ALA A 51 -40.97 19.69 -20.20
CA ALA A 51 -39.73 19.95 -20.95
C ALA A 51 -38.67 20.61 -20.06
N LYS A 52 -39.06 21.55 -19.20
CA LYS A 52 -38.14 22.18 -18.22
C LYS A 52 -37.67 21.21 -17.15
N VAL A 53 -38.56 20.35 -16.66
CA VAL A 53 -38.22 19.30 -15.67
C VAL A 53 -37.20 18.33 -16.27
N ALA A 54 -37.41 17.87 -17.50
CA ALA A 54 -36.45 16.99 -18.19
C ALA A 54 -35.08 17.65 -18.34
N ALA A 55 -35.03 18.93 -18.73
CA ALA A 55 -33.78 19.68 -18.84
C ALA A 55 -33.08 19.86 -17.48
N TYR A 56 -33.85 20.05 -16.40
CA TYR A 56 -33.31 20.12 -15.03
C TYR A 56 -32.71 18.78 -14.59
N ASP A 57 -33.44 17.67 -14.80
CA ASP A 57 -33.00 16.32 -14.43
C ASP A 57 -31.71 15.93 -15.18
N GLU A 58 -31.62 16.28 -16.46
CA GLU A 58 -30.42 16.06 -17.28
C GLU A 58 -29.23 16.88 -16.76
N ALA A 59 -29.41 18.18 -16.55
CA ALA A 59 -28.35 19.05 -16.04
C ALA A 59 -27.84 18.60 -14.66
N ARG A 60 -28.75 18.17 -13.78
CA ARG A 60 -28.43 17.63 -12.46
C ARG A 60 -27.64 16.33 -12.56
N SER A 61 -28.07 15.41 -13.43
CA SER A 61 -27.39 14.12 -13.63
C SER A 61 -25.96 14.31 -14.13
N LEU A 62 -25.77 15.18 -15.14
CA LEU A 62 -24.45 15.54 -15.67
C LEU A 62 -23.55 16.18 -14.60
N SER A 63 -24.11 17.04 -13.75
CA SER A 63 -23.38 17.66 -12.64
C SER A 63 -22.93 16.61 -11.61
N SER A 64 -23.82 15.69 -11.24
CA SER A 64 -23.53 14.59 -10.31
C SER A 64 -22.46 13.65 -10.86
N GLU A 65 -22.54 13.27 -12.14
CA GLU A 65 -21.51 12.46 -12.80
C GLU A 65 -20.15 13.16 -12.87
N LYS A 66 -20.14 14.47 -13.11
CA LYS A 66 -18.90 15.25 -13.13
C LYS A 66 -18.26 15.30 -11.74
N LEU A 67 -19.06 15.51 -10.69
CA LEU A 67 -18.59 15.48 -9.31
C LEU A 67 -18.04 14.11 -8.94
N SER A 68 -18.76 13.03 -9.25
CA SER A 68 -18.32 11.66 -8.95
C SER A 68 -17.03 11.30 -9.70
N ARG A 69 -16.92 11.63 -11.00
CA ARG A 69 -15.71 11.42 -11.79
C ARG A 69 -14.51 12.17 -11.21
N SER A 70 -14.70 13.44 -10.83
CA SER A 70 -13.63 14.26 -10.25
C SER A 70 -13.12 13.72 -8.90
N LEU A 71 -14.03 13.16 -8.09
CA LEU A 71 -13.66 12.55 -6.81
C LEU A 71 -12.86 11.27 -7.03
N VAL A 72 -13.30 10.41 -7.97
CA VAL A 72 -12.59 9.18 -8.34
C VAL A 72 -11.20 9.48 -8.88
N GLU A 73 -11.06 10.47 -9.76
CA GLU A 73 -9.75 10.90 -10.28
C GLU A 73 -8.82 11.39 -9.16
N GLN A 74 -9.34 12.17 -8.22
CA GLN A 74 -8.56 12.65 -7.07
C GLN A 74 -8.11 11.49 -6.17
N GLN A 75 -8.99 10.51 -5.91
CA GLN A 75 -8.66 9.34 -5.12
C GLN A 75 -7.61 8.46 -5.83
N LEU A 76 -7.76 8.26 -7.13
CA LEU A 76 -6.81 7.50 -7.95
C LEU A 76 -5.43 8.17 -7.94
N LYS A 77 -5.38 9.50 -8.08
CA LYS A 77 -4.13 10.26 -7.99
C LYS A 77 -3.46 10.06 -6.62
N LYS A 78 -4.20 10.22 -5.53
CA LYS A 78 -3.69 10.00 -4.16
C LYS A 78 -3.18 8.57 -3.96
N ALA A 79 -3.88 7.57 -4.51
CA ALA A 79 -3.47 6.17 -4.42
C ALA A 79 -2.17 5.91 -5.21
N LYS A 80 -2.06 6.49 -6.42
CA LYS A 80 -0.86 6.42 -7.25
C LYS A 80 0.36 7.05 -6.56
N ASP A 81 0.20 8.25 -5.99
CA ASP A 81 1.29 8.94 -5.30
C ASP A 81 1.78 8.11 -4.10
N ARG A 82 0.86 7.59 -3.28
CA ARG A 82 1.20 6.70 -2.16
C ARG A 82 1.91 5.42 -2.59
N PHE A 83 1.49 4.84 -3.70
CA PHE A 83 2.12 3.64 -4.25
C PHE A 83 3.56 3.92 -4.68
N GLN A 84 3.80 5.04 -5.36
CA GLN A 84 5.15 5.45 -5.79
C GLN A 84 6.06 5.70 -4.58
N ASP A 85 5.57 6.40 -3.55
CA ASP A 85 6.33 6.62 -2.32
C ASP A 85 6.70 5.30 -1.62
N ALA A 86 5.73 4.39 -1.52
CA ALA A 86 5.94 3.07 -0.93
C ALA A 86 6.97 2.25 -1.72
N GLN A 87 6.91 2.31 -3.05
CA GLN A 87 7.85 1.63 -3.93
C GLN A 87 9.28 2.14 -3.73
N VAL A 88 9.47 3.46 -3.68
CA VAL A 88 10.80 4.06 -3.44
C VAL A 88 11.35 3.65 -2.07
N LYS A 89 10.50 3.68 -1.03
CA LYS A 89 10.89 3.26 0.32
C LYS A 89 11.28 1.77 0.38
N ALA A 90 10.50 0.91 -0.27
CA ALA A 90 10.77 -0.52 -0.35
C ALA A 90 12.10 -0.81 -1.06
N SER A 91 12.36 -0.17 -2.20
CA SER A 91 13.61 -0.32 -2.93
C SER A 91 14.82 0.12 -2.10
N LYS A 92 14.71 1.26 -1.39
CA LYS A 92 15.79 1.73 -0.50
C LYS A 92 16.09 0.74 0.61
N GLU A 93 15.06 0.15 1.21
CA GLU A 93 15.24 -0.83 2.28
C GLU A 93 15.82 -2.15 1.76
N ALA A 94 15.37 -2.62 0.60
CA ALA A 94 15.94 -3.78 -0.07
C ALA A 94 17.44 -3.61 -0.35
N SER A 95 17.87 -2.44 -0.82
CA SER A 95 19.30 -2.15 -1.02
C SER A 95 20.12 -2.19 0.28
N LYS A 96 19.56 -1.71 1.39
CA LYS A 96 20.24 -1.80 2.71
C LYS A 96 20.37 -3.23 3.17
N VAL A 97 19.31 -4.04 3.02
CA VAL A 97 19.33 -5.46 3.38
C VAL A 97 20.39 -6.19 2.54
N GLN A 98 20.44 -5.92 1.23
CA GLN A 98 21.46 -6.52 0.36
C GLN A 98 22.88 -6.13 0.79
N PHE A 99 23.12 -4.86 1.12
CA PHE A 99 24.42 -4.42 1.64
C PHE A 99 24.78 -5.15 2.96
N ALA A 100 23.83 -5.25 3.88
CA ALA A 100 24.04 -5.94 5.15
C ALA A 100 24.34 -7.44 4.95
N MET A 101 23.69 -8.10 3.98
CA MET A 101 23.99 -9.49 3.64
C MET A 101 25.42 -9.69 3.14
N VAL A 102 25.88 -8.81 2.24
CA VAL A 102 27.28 -8.87 1.75
C VAL A 102 28.28 -8.65 2.87
N GLU A 103 28.01 -7.72 3.78
CA GLU A 103 28.88 -7.46 4.93
C GLU A 103 28.89 -8.64 5.91
N LEU A 104 27.75 -9.30 6.12
CA LEU A 104 27.67 -10.53 6.93
C LEU A 104 28.50 -11.67 6.32
N GLU A 105 28.39 -11.90 5.02
CA GLU A 105 29.22 -12.91 4.33
C GLU A 105 30.71 -12.61 4.48
N ARG A 106 31.11 -11.34 4.40
CA ARG A 106 32.49 -10.90 4.64
C ARG A 106 32.95 -11.23 6.06
N ILE A 107 32.14 -10.91 7.06
CA ILE A 107 32.44 -11.16 8.48
C ILE A 107 32.50 -12.66 8.76
N GLU A 108 31.59 -13.46 8.20
CA GLU A 108 31.62 -14.92 8.36
C GLU A 108 32.91 -15.53 7.84
N LYS A 109 33.38 -15.08 6.67
CA LYS A 109 34.66 -15.50 6.12
C LYS A 109 35.83 -15.10 7.01
N GLU A 110 35.85 -13.86 7.50
CA GLU A 110 36.88 -13.37 8.42
C GLU A 110 36.93 -14.18 9.72
N ILE A 111 35.77 -14.60 10.25
CA ILE A 111 35.70 -15.48 11.43
C ILE A 111 36.31 -16.86 11.15
N VAL A 112 36.08 -17.43 9.95
CA VAL A 112 36.68 -18.72 9.57
C VAL A 112 38.21 -18.58 9.49
N ASP A 113 38.71 -17.57 8.79
CA ASP A 113 40.15 -17.33 8.64
C ASP A 113 40.83 -17.12 10.00
N LEU A 114 40.22 -16.34 10.90
CA LEU A 114 40.73 -16.13 12.26
C LEU A 114 40.74 -17.42 13.10
N LYS A 115 39.72 -18.28 12.95
CA LYS A 115 39.69 -19.58 13.64
C LYS A 115 40.81 -20.50 13.18
N GLU A 116 41.11 -20.52 11.87
CA GLU A 116 42.22 -21.28 11.30
C GLU A 116 43.58 -20.75 11.78
N GLN A 117 43.78 -19.43 11.74
CA GLN A 117 44.99 -18.80 12.27
C GLN A 117 45.20 -19.13 13.76
N ARG A 118 44.14 -19.04 14.57
CA ARG A 118 44.19 -19.42 15.98
C ARG A 118 44.60 -20.89 16.15
N ALA A 119 44.03 -21.81 15.38
CA ALA A 119 44.37 -23.23 15.47
C ALA A 119 45.86 -23.48 15.14
N SER A 120 46.38 -22.82 14.09
CA SER A 120 47.79 -22.88 13.71
C SER A 120 48.73 -22.34 14.80
N LEU A 121 48.39 -21.19 15.39
CA LEU A 121 49.14 -20.61 16.51
C LEU A 121 49.12 -21.53 17.74
N CYS A 122 47.98 -22.12 18.08
CA CYS A 122 47.88 -23.08 19.19
C CYS A 122 48.77 -24.32 18.95
N ALA A 123 48.81 -24.83 17.72
CA ALA A 123 49.69 -25.95 17.36
C ALA A 123 51.17 -25.57 17.53
N THR A 124 51.56 -24.38 17.06
CA THR A 124 52.93 -23.86 17.17
C THR A 124 53.34 -23.68 18.64
N LEU A 125 52.47 -23.08 19.45
CA LEU A 125 52.72 -22.88 20.88
C LEU A 125 52.92 -24.22 21.62
N LYS A 126 52.14 -25.25 21.27
CA LYS A 126 52.28 -26.58 21.88
C LYS A 126 53.66 -27.20 21.59
N VAL A 127 54.16 -27.04 20.37
CA VAL A 127 55.52 -27.48 19.99
C VAL A 127 56.57 -26.70 20.79
N GLN A 128 56.40 -25.38 20.92
CA GLN A 128 57.34 -24.54 21.66
C GLN A 128 57.43 -24.89 23.15
N ILE A 129 56.29 -25.17 23.80
CA ILE A 129 56.26 -25.65 25.19
C ILE A 129 57.04 -26.97 25.32
N THR A 130 56.79 -27.91 24.41
CA THR A 130 57.49 -29.21 24.42
C THR A 130 59.00 -29.04 24.23
N LEU A 131 59.42 -28.14 23.34
CA LEU A 131 60.84 -27.84 23.11
C LEU A 131 61.49 -27.24 24.36
N HIS A 132 60.80 -26.31 25.03
CA HIS A 132 61.28 -25.71 26.27
C HIS A 132 61.50 -26.77 27.36
N ASP A 133 60.54 -27.69 27.55
CA ASP A 133 60.67 -28.78 28.52
C ASP A 133 61.87 -29.69 28.22
N VAL A 134 62.14 -29.98 26.94
CA VAL A 134 63.32 -30.75 26.53
C VAL A 134 64.60 -29.97 26.80
N GLN A 135 64.64 -28.67 26.51
CA GLN A 135 65.79 -27.81 26.78
C GLN A 135 66.13 -27.75 28.28
N THR A 136 65.11 -27.63 29.14
CA THR A 136 65.32 -27.65 30.61
C THR A 136 65.95 -28.98 31.05
N LYS A 137 65.44 -30.12 30.57
CA LYS A 137 66.02 -31.44 30.91
C LYS A 137 67.44 -31.63 30.41
N VAL A 138 67.75 -31.14 29.20
CA VAL A 138 69.12 -31.18 28.67
C VAL A 138 70.05 -30.38 29.57
N HIS A 139 69.64 -29.18 29.99
CA HIS A 139 70.43 -28.34 30.87
C HIS A 139 70.68 -28.98 32.25
N GLU A 140 69.66 -29.61 32.85
CA GLU A 140 69.82 -30.36 34.10
C GLU A 140 70.84 -31.49 33.97
N ILE A 141 70.81 -32.24 32.86
CA ILE A 141 71.77 -33.32 32.57
C ILE A 141 73.19 -32.75 32.37
N GLU A 142 73.33 -31.64 31.65
CA GLU A 142 74.63 -30.97 31.43
C GLU A 142 75.25 -30.51 32.75
N GLU A 143 74.46 -29.94 33.66
CA GLU A 143 74.92 -29.56 35.00
C GLU A 143 75.38 -30.77 35.82
N ASP A 144 74.65 -31.88 35.74
CA ASP A 144 75.01 -33.11 36.47
C ASP A 144 76.29 -33.76 35.91
N ILE A 145 76.49 -33.74 34.59
CA ILE A 145 77.76 -34.15 33.96
C ILE A 145 78.90 -33.27 34.46
N ALA A 146 78.73 -31.94 34.45
CA ALA A 146 79.76 -31.01 34.91
C ALA A 146 80.14 -31.23 36.39
N LYS A 147 79.18 -31.57 37.25
CA LYS A 147 79.46 -31.94 38.67
C LYS A 147 80.28 -33.23 38.77
N LEU A 148 79.96 -34.24 37.96
CA LEU A 148 80.70 -35.51 37.94
C LEU A 148 82.14 -35.32 37.43
N GLU A 149 82.34 -34.53 36.38
CA GLU A 149 83.68 -34.24 35.86
C GLU A 149 84.55 -33.53 36.90
N ASN A 150 84.00 -32.55 37.64
CA ASN A 150 84.72 -31.83 38.68
C ASN A 150 85.03 -32.65 39.95
N THR A 151 84.39 -33.80 40.15
CA THR A 151 84.66 -34.69 41.30
C THR A 151 85.63 -35.83 40.98
N THR A 152 86.06 -35.96 39.72
CA THR A 152 86.96 -37.00 39.24
C THR A 152 88.40 -36.49 39.04
N HIS A 153 88.73 -35.30 39.56
CA HIS A 153 90.03 -34.66 39.45
C HIS A 153 90.74 -34.53 40.80
#